data_AF-A0A2E6JDU3-F1
#
_entry.id   AF-A0A2E6JDU3-F1
#
_cell.length_a   1.000
_cell.length_b   1.000
_cell.length_c   1.000
_cell.angle_alpha   90.00
_cell.angle_beta   90.00
_cell.angle_gamma   90.00
#
_symmetry.space_group_name_H-M   'P 1'
#
loop_
_entity.id
_entity.type
_entity.pdbx_description
1 polymer ?
#
loop_
_entity_poly.entity_id
_entity_poly.type
_entity_poly.pdbx_seq_one_letter_code
_entity_poly.pdbx_strand_id
1 'polypeptide(L)'
;MARITVEDCLDKVDNRFELVMVSSKRARQIQIEGKDPMVSLDNDKPTVVALREIADGLVTNEILIEKPSVEREEVEEEMAEAVAEQQKDTPTAEI
;
A
#
# COMPACT_ATOMS: atom_id res chain seq x y z
N MET A 1 -17.37 13.87 9.66
CA MET A 1 -16.11 14.51 10.10
C MET A 1 -15.88 14.21 11.56
N ALA A 2 -15.29 13.04 11.82
CA ALA A 2 -14.83 12.70 13.16
C ALA A 2 -13.84 13.77 13.67
N ARG A 3 -13.98 14.16 14.94
CA ARG A 3 -12.99 14.99 15.62
C ARG A 3 -11.85 14.05 16.04
N ILE A 4 -10.75 14.08 15.30
CA ILE A 4 -9.51 13.40 15.66
C ILE A 4 -8.40 14.43 15.82
N THR A 5 -7.54 14.25 16.82
CA THR A 5 -6.41 15.14 17.08
C THR A 5 -5.11 14.46 16.67
N VAL A 6 -4.06 15.27 16.49
CA VAL A 6 -2.72 14.74 16.17
C VAL A 6 -2.14 14.03 17.40
N GLU A 7 -2.53 14.44 18.62
CA GLU A 7 -2.08 13.82 19.86
C GLU A 7 -2.48 12.34 19.93
N ASP A 8 -3.73 12.02 19.52
CA ASP A 8 -4.23 10.64 19.48
C ASP A 8 -3.38 9.71 18.58
N CYS A 9 -2.73 10.27 17.55
CA CYS A 9 -1.90 9.52 16.63
C CYS A 9 -0.44 9.41 17.09
N LEU A 10 0.06 10.35 17.90
CA LEU A 10 1.44 10.39 18.35
C LEU A 10 1.74 9.35 19.44
N ASP A 11 0.72 8.90 20.17
CA ASP A 11 0.86 7.77 21.11
C ASP A 11 1.15 6.43 20.39
N LYS A 12 1.01 6.40 19.06
CA LYS A 12 1.16 5.20 18.22
C LYS A 12 2.36 5.26 17.28
N VAL A 13 2.96 6.45 17.11
CA VAL A 13 4.08 6.68 16.19
C VAL A 13 5.07 7.65 16.84
N ASP A 14 6.33 7.22 16.99
CA ASP A 14 7.36 7.99 17.68
C ASP A 14 7.81 9.26 16.93
N ASN A 15 7.53 9.35 15.62
CA ASN A 15 7.99 10.43 14.76
C ASN A 15 6.84 11.08 13.96
N ARG A 16 6.76 12.42 14.03
CA ARG A 16 5.77 13.21 13.29
C ARG A 16 5.88 13.08 11.78
N PHE A 17 7.09 12.99 11.24
CA PHE A 17 7.29 12.80 9.79
C PHE A 17 6.83 11.43 9.35
N GLU A 18 7.08 10.41 10.18
CA GLU A 18 6.62 9.05 9.94
C GLU A 18 5.10 8.97 9.97
N LEU A 19 4.44 9.64 10.93
CA LEU A 19 2.98 9.76 10.95
C LEU A 19 2.43 10.31 9.62
N VAL A 20 3.06 11.35 9.06
CA VAL A 20 2.66 11.90 7.75
C VAL A 20 2.86 10.87 6.64
N MET A 21 3.98 10.15 6.63
CA MET A 21 4.26 9.14 5.61
C MET A 21 3.29 7.95 5.68
N VAL A 22 3.07 7.40 6.87
CA VAL A 22 2.17 6.27 7.13
C VAL A 22 0.74 6.63 6.75
N SER A 23 0.23 7.76 7.24
CA SER A 23 -1.14 8.23 6.92
C SER A 23 -1.32 8.51 5.43
N SER A 24 -0.32 9.09 4.76
CA SER A 24 -0.37 9.34 3.32
C SER A 24 -0.38 8.05 2.50
N LYS A 25 0.47 7.07 2.85
CA LYS A 25 0.51 5.76 2.18
C LYS A 25 -0.81 5.02 2.38
N ARG A 26 -1.31 4.95 3.61
CA ARG A 26 -2.59 4.29 3.92
C ARG A 26 -3.79 4.94 3.22
N ALA A 27 -3.86 6.27 3.22
CA ALA A 27 -4.92 6.98 2.52
C ALA A 27 -4.94 6.69 1.01
N ARG A 28 -3.76 6.54 0.38
CA ARG A 28 -3.66 6.12 -1.02
C ARG A 28 -4.13 4.68 -1.23
N GLN A 29 -3.81 3.76 -0.33
CA GLN A 29 -4.31 2.38 -0.43
C GLN A 29 -5.85 2.33 -0.42
N ILE A 30 -6.48 3.14 0.42
CA ILE A 30 -7.94 3.22 0.50
C ILE A 30 -8.51 3.88 -0.77
N GLN A 31 -7.88 4.95 -1.25
CA GLN A 31 -8.43 5.77 -2.34
C GLN A 31 -8.13 5.24 -3.75
N ILE A 32 -6.93 4.70 -3.99
CA ILE A 32 -6.41 4.32 -5.31
C ILE A 32 -6.44 2.81 -5.47
N GLU A 33 -5.87 2.08 -4.50
CA GLU A 33 -5.81 0.61 -4.54
C GLU A 33 -7.14 -0.03 -4.13
N GLY A 34 -8.09 0.75 -3.61
CA GLY A 34 -9.41 0.27 -3.21
C GLY A 34 -9.39 -0.67 -2.00
N LYS A 35 -8.34 -0.65 -1.18
CA LYS A 35 -8.26 -1.49 0.02
C LYS A 35 -9.36 -1.09 1.01
N ASP A 36 -9.98 -2.09 1.61
CA ASP A 36 -11.02 -1.86 2.60
C ASP A 36 -10.48 -1.14 3.85
N PRO A 37 -11.20 -0.11 4.34
CA PRO A 37 -10.88 0.53 5.60
C PRO A 37 -11.24 -0.39 6.77
N MET A 38 -10.42 -0.38 7.81
CA MET A 38 -10.59 -1.17 9.03
C MET A 38 -11.52 -0.47 10.04
N VAL A 39 -11.81 0.81 9.82
CA VAL A 39 -12.73 1.63 10.62
C VAL A 39 -13.90 2.12 9.77
N SER A 40 -14.99 2.53 10.43
CA SER A 40 -16.18 3.06 9.75
C SER A 40 -15.86 4.33 8.95
N LEU A 41 -16.32 4.36 7.70
CA LEU A 41 -16.08 5.47 6.77
C LEU A 41 -16.75 6.77 7.20
N ASP A 42 -17.90 6.74 7.88
CA ASP A 42 -18.61 7.91 8.46
C ASP A 42 -18.61 9.22 7.60
N ASN A 43 -18.59 9.10 6.26
CA ASN A 43 -18.39 10.20 5.31
C ASN A 43 -17.11 11.03 5.50
N ASP A 44 -16.09 10.43 6.10
CA ASP A 44 -14.77 11.00 6.29
C ASP A 44 -13.91 10.79 5.04
N LYS A 45 -12.96 11.72 4.81
CA LYS A 45 -11.99 11.57 3.72
C LYS A 45 -11.04 10.41 4.04
N PRO A 46 -10.47 9.73 3.02
CA PRO A 46 -9.52 8.63 3.23
C PRO A 46 -8.35 8.98 4.16
N THR A 47 -7.89 10.24 4.15
CA THR A 47 -6.85 10.73 5.07
C THR A 47 -7.29 10.74 6.52
N VAL A 48 -8.54 11.08 6.81
CA VAL A 48 -9.10 11.09 8.17
C VAL A 48 -9.34 9.66 8.65
N VAL A 49 -9.81 8.78 7.77
CA VAL A 49 -9.96 7.34 8.04
C VAL A 49 -8.60 6.72 8.39
N ALA A 50 -7.56 6.99 7.60
CA ALA A 50 -6.20 6.51 7.89
C ALA A 50 -5.67 7.00 9.25
N LEU A 51 -5.92 8.26 9.63
CA LEU A 51 -5.51 8.77 10.94
C LEU A 51 -6.25 8.07 12.09
N ARG A 52 -7.54 7.74 11.90
CA ARG A 52 -8.31 6.95 12.88
C ARG A 52 -7.77 5.54 13.02
N GLU A 53 -7.46 4.86 11.92
CA GLU A 53 -6.83 3.54 11.94
C GLU A 53 -5.48 3.56 12.67
N ILE A 54 -4.68 4.62 12.50
CA ILE A 54 -3.41 4.80 13.21
C ILE A 54 -3.65 5.03 14.70
N ALA A 55 -4.59 5.91 15.08
CA ALA A 55 -4.93 6.17 16.49
C ALA A 55 -5.45 4.91 17.21
N ASP A 56 -6.23 4.07 16.51
CA ASP A 56 -6.70 2.78 17.01
C ASP A 56 -5.60 1.70 17.03
N GLY A 57 -4.42 1.98 16.48
CA GLY A 57 -3.28 1.06 16.41
C GLY A 57 -3.43 -0.06 15.40
N LEU A 58 -4.36 0.08 14.44
CA LEU A 58 -4.63 -0.91 13.38
C LEU A 58 -3.64 -0.79 12.21
N VAL A 59 -3.08 0.41 12.02
CA VAL A 59 -2.08 0.71 11.00
C VAL A 59 -0.84 1.30 11.66
N THR A 60 0.32 0.70 11.38
CA THR A 60 1.63 1.10 11.90
C THR A 60 2.60 1.35 10.75
N ASN A 61 3.86 1.67 11.08
CA ASN A 61 4.92 1.94 10.09
C ASN A 61 5.31 0.74 9.22
N GLU A 62 4.88 -0.46 9.55
CA GLU A 62 5.08 -1.68 8.75
C GLU A 62 4.57 -1.51 7.31
N ILE A 63 3.49 -0.73 7.14
CA ILE A 63 2.94 -0.38 5.83
C ILE A 63 3.97 0.28 4.92
N LEU A 64 4.98 0.98 5.45
CA LEU A 64 6.01 1.65 4.65
C LEU A 64 7.00 0.66 4.05
N ILE A 65 7.27 -0.44 4.73
CA ILE A 65 8.24 -1.47 4.35
C ILE A 65 7.66 -2.42 3.31
N GLU A 66 6.34 -2.65 3.36
CA GLU A 66 5.64 -3.51 2.43
C GLU A 66 5.73 -2.96 0.99
N LYS A 67 6.37 -3.75 0.11
CA LYS A 67 6.45 -3.45 -1.33
C LYS A 67 5.05 -3.59 -1.92
N PRO A 68 4.59 -2.64 -2.75
CA PRO A 68 3.28 -2.74 -3.39
C PRO A 68 3.22 -4.02 -4.22
N SER A 69 2.18 -4.82 -4.01
CA SER A 69 1.92 -6.04 -4.78
C SER A 69 1.75 -5.76 -6.27
N VAL A 70 1.30 -4.54 -6.61
CA VAL A 70 1.08 -4.10 -7.99
C VAL A 70 2.38 -4.11 -8.81
N GLU A 71 3.50 -3.67 -8.22
CA GLU A 71 4.82 -3.77 -8.87
C GLU A 71 5.28 -5.23 -9.02
N ARG A 72 4.82 -6.15 -8.17
CA ARG A 72 5.14 -7.57 -8.34
C ARG A 72 4.30 -8.20 -9.44
N GLU A 73 3.01 -7.90 -9.50
CA GLU A 73 2.12 -8.45 -10.54
C GLU A 73 2.56 -7.97 -11.93
N GLU A 74 2.86 -6.68 -12.10
CA GLU A 74 3.37 -6.13 -13.36
C GLU A 74 4.75 -6.72 -13.73
N VAL A 75 5.67 -6.85 -12.77
CA VAL A 75 7.00 -7.43 -13.02
C VAL A 75 6.94 -8.94 -13.22
N GLU A 76 6.01 -9.65 -12.57
CA GLU A 76 5.77 -11.09 -12.78
C GLU A 76 5.14 -11.35 -14.15
N GLU A 77 4.22 -10.50 -14.62
CA GLU A 77 3.67 -10.55 -15.98
C GLU A 77 4.75 -10.23 -17.04
N GLU A 78 5.52 -9.15 -16.87
CA GLU A 78 6.63 -8.81 -17.79
C GLU A 78 7.70 -9.92 -17.83
N MET A 79 8.03 -10.51 -16.68
CA MET A 79 9.01 -11.60 -16.61
C MET A 79 8.46 -12.90 -17.22
N ALA A 80 7.16 -13.17 -17.06
CA ALA A 80 6.50 -14.32 -17.69
C ALA A 80 6.45 -14.20 -19.22
N GLU A 81 6.17 -13.00 -19.75
CA GLU A 81 6.21 -12.73 -21.20
C GLU A 81 7.64 -12.87 -21.76
N ALA A 82 8.65 -12.31 -21.08
CA ALA A 82 10.05 -12.39 -21.51
C ALA A 82 10.58 -13.84 -21.54
N VAL A 83 10.15 -14.70 -20.61
CA VAL A 83 10.53 -16.14 -20.59
C VAL A 83 9.84 -16.90 -21.72
N ALA A 84 8.62 -16.53 -22.10
CA ALA A 84 7.88 -17.17 -23.19
C ALA A 84 8.44 -16.84 -24.58
N GLU A 85 9.02 -15.65 -24.78
CA GLU A 85 9.66 -15.27 -26.05
C GLU A 85 11.00 -15.98 -26.29
N GLN A 86 11.79 -16.23 -25.25
CA GLN A 86 13.10 -16.90 -25.39
C GLN A 86 13.01 -18.39 -25.78
N GLN A 87 11.86 -19.05 -25.61
CA GLN A 87 11.68 -20.46 -26.00
C GLN A 87 11.37 -20.66 -27.50
N LYS A 88 11.11 -19.59 -28.27
CA LYS A 88 10.81 -19.70 -29.72
C LYS A 88 12.07 -19.69 -30.60
N ASP A 89 13.23 -19.37 -30.04
CA ASP A 89 14.51 -19.20 -30.75
C ASP A 89 15.51 -20.34 -30.46
N THR A 90 15.04 -21.59 -30.33
CA THR A 90 15.95 -22.72 -30.57
C THR A 90 15.88 -23.06 -32.05
N PRO A 91 16.85 -22.62 -32.89
CA PRO A 91 16.95 -23.15 -34.23
C PRO A 91 17.24 -24.65 -34.08
N THR A 92 16.29 -25.49 -34.50
CA THR A 92 16.54 -26.88 -34.83
C THR A 92 17.58 -26.89 -35.96
N ALA A 93 18.85 -26.81 -35.61
CA ALA A 93 19.97 -27.03 -36.50
C ALA A 93 20.36 -28.52 -36.39
N GLU A 94 19.94 -29.25 -37.42
CA GLU A 94 20.57 -30.42 -38.06
C GLU A 94 21.44 -31.37 -37.22
N ILE A 95 21.07 -32.66 -37.20
CA ILE A 95 21.79 -33.81 -37.82
C ILE A 95 20.76 -34.89 -38.14
#